data_AF-A0A7C5JJN3-F1
#
_entry.id   AF-A0A7C5JJN3-F1
#
_cell.length_a   1.000
_cell.length_b   1.000
_cell.length_c   1.000
_cell.angle_alpha   90.00
_cell.angle_beta   90.00
_cell.angle_gamma   90.00
#
_symmetry.space_group_name_H-M   'P 1'
#
loop_
_entity.id
_entity.type
_entity.pdbx_description
1 polymer ?
#
loop_
_entity_poly.entity_id
_entity_poly.type
_entity_poly.pdbx_seq_one_letter_code
_entity_poly.pdbx_strand_id
1 'polypeptide(L)'
;TEDDVVPYGEGFIKLLEIPIFKVYGSSLVHQKAIEQNIHSSFISVEGGGHGDFLKDGSPWLDSMINTTLKDFYDYVLCPEKTSSYDVSDNSISLAPNPASDYIEVLYSDFNNNADALVYGLTGKLVKTQNISPKNNRIQISDIPIGLYTLKLIRPDGTILGIKRFVKQ
;
A
#
# COMPACT_ATOMS: atom_id res chain seq x y z
N THR A 1 2.62 -19.93 -43.84
CA THR A 1 1.89 -19.97 -42.55
C THR A 1 1.33 -18.59 -42.36
N GLU A 2 0.02 -18.44 -42.23
CA GLU A 2 -0.62 -17.13 -42.08
C GLU A 2 -0.29 -16.55 -40.71
N ASP A 3 0.86 -15.87 -40.64
CA ASP A 3 1.36 -15.12 -39.48
C ASP A 3 0.44 -13.95 -39.10
N ASP A 4 -0.47 -13.60 -40.02
CA ASP A 4 -1.42 -12.51 -39.84
C ASP A 4 -2.64 -12.88 -39.00
N VAL A 5 -2.80 -14.11 -38.49
CA VAL A 5 -3.95 -14.43 -37.61
C VAL A 5 -3.49 -15.21 -36.38
N VAL A 6 -3.68 -14.62 -35.19
CA VAL A 6 -3.52 -15.33 -33.92
C VAL A 6 -4.79 -16.16 -33.68
N PRO A 7 -4.71 -17.49 -33.57
CA PRO A 7 -5.88 -18.31 -33.30
C PRO A 7 -6.48 -17.94 -31.94
N TYR A 8 -7.78 -17.69 -31.91
CA TYR A 8 -8.50 -17.49 -30.65
C TYR A 8 -8.59 -18.79 -29.83
N GLY A 9 -8.56 -19.95 -30.50
CA GLY A 9 -8.57 -21.29 -29.91
C GLY A 9 -7.18 -21.90 -29.65
N GLU A 10 -7.16 -23.19 -29.31
CA GLU A 10 -5.92 -23.90 -29.00
C GLU A 10 -5.12 -24.30 -30.25
N GLY A 11 -3.80 -24.39 -30.10
CA GLY A 11 -2.89 -24.82 -31.15
C GLY A 11 -1.60 -25.40 -30.59
N PHE A 12 -0.68 -25.76 -31.47
CA PHE A 12 0.66 -26.20 -31.07
C PHE A 12 1.71 -25.34 -31.78
N ILE A 13 2.70 -24.86 -31.03
CA ILE A 13 3.95 -24.40 -31.62
C ILE A 13 4.64 -25.65 -32.18
N LYS A 14 5.01 -25.61 -33.46
CA LYS A 14 5.67 -26.73 -34.15
C LYS A 14 7.09 -26.33 -34.54
N LEU A 15 8.06 -27.18 -34.25
CA LEU A 15 9.43 -27.08 -34.76
C LEU A 15 9.68 -28.29 -35.66
N LEU A 16 9.99 -28.07 -36.94
CA LEU A 16 10.12 -29.14 -37.94
C LEU A 16 8.91 -30.08 -37.96
N GLU A 17 7.71 -29.50 -37.97
CA GLU A 17 6.40 -30.20 -37.92
C GLU A 17 6.08 -30.97 -36.63
N ILE A 18 7.03 -31.06 -35.69
CA ILE A 18 6.83 -31.72 -34.39
C ILE A 18 6.18 -30.71 -33.43
N PRO A 19 4.99 -31.01 -32.87
CA PRO A 19 4.34 -30.17 -31.87
C PRO A 19 5.14 -30.19 -30.57
N ILE A 20 5.69 -29.04 -30.16
CA ILE A 20 6.55 -28.91 -28.97
C ILE A 20 5.81 -28.36 -27.76
N PHE A 21 4.88 -27.42 -27.96
CA PHE A 21 4.11 -26.82 -26.87
C PHE A 21 2.68 -26.56 -27.32
N LYS A 22 1.71 -26.98 -26.50
CA LYS A 22 0.31 -26.59 -26.67
C LYS A 22 0.15 -25.16 -26.17
N VAL A 23 -0.39 -24.31 -27.02
CA VAL A 23 -0.70 -22.91 -26.68
C VAL A 23 -2.20 -22.72 -26.68
N TYR A 24 -2.68 -21.92 -25.73
CA TYR A 24 -4.07 -21.54 -25.61
C TYR A 24 -4.24 -20.13 -26.15
N GLY A 25 -5.17 -19.95 -27.08
CA GLY A 25 -5.52 -18.64 -27.60
C GLY A 25 -6.18 -17.74 -26.56
N SER A 26 -6.22 -16.45 -26.85
CA SER A 26 -6.65 -15.41 -25.92
C SER A 26 -8.11 -15.54 -25.47
N SER A 27 -9.00 -16.15 -26.27
CA SER A 27 -10.40 -16.36 -25.86
C SER A 27 -10.54 -17.45 -24.79
N LEU A 28 -9.69 -18.49 -24.82
CA LEU A 28 -9.68 -19.54 -23.80
C LEU A 28 -9.09 -19.04 -22.47
N VAL A 29 -8.08 -18.18 -22.54
CA VAL A 29 -7.52 -17.50 -21.35
C VAL A 29 -8.57 -16.60 -20.72
N HIS A 30 -9.29 -15.82 -21.52
CA HIS A 30 -10.40 -14.98 -21.06
C HIS A 30 -11.50 -15.80 -20.39
N GLN A 31 -11.94 -16.88 -21.03
CA GLN A 31 -12.94 -17.79 -20.46
C GLN A 31 -12.47 -18.35 -19.11
N LYS A 32 -11.22 -18.82 -19.03
CA LYS A 32 -10.66 -19.34 -17.78
C LYS A 32 -10.61 -18.29 -16.68
N ALA A 33 -10.31 -17.03 -17.02
CA ALA A 33 -10.32 -15.93 -16.06
C ALA A 33 -11.74 -15.69 -15.49
N ILE A 34 -12.76 -15.66 -16.34
CA ILE A 34 -14.17 -15.52 -15.92
C ILE A 34 -14.57 -16.67 -15.00
N GLU A 35 -14.21 -17.92 -15.35
CA GLU A 35 -14.49 -19.10 -14.51
C GLU A 35 -13.86 -19.02 -13.10
N GLN A 36 -12.79 -18.24 -12.94
CA GLN A 36 -12.13 -18.01 -11.65
C GLN A 36 -12.61 -16.73 -10.96
N ASN A 37 -13.71 -16.12 -11.43
CA ASN A 37 -14.23 -14.82 -10.96
C ASN A 37 -13.22 -13.68 -11.11
N ILE A 38 -12.28 -13.78 -12.06
CA ILE A 38 -11.35 -12.70 -12.38
C ILE A 38 -12.00 -11.83 -13.45
N HIS A 39 -12.12 -10.53 -13.17
CA HIS A 39 -12.60 -9.58 -14.17
C HIS A 39 -11.60 -9.55 -15.34
N SER A 40 -12.07 -9.92 -16.52
CA SER A 40 -11.29 -10.00 -17.74
C SER A 40 -12.09 -9.36 -18.86
N SER A 41 -11.41 -8.63 -19.74
CA SER A 41 -12.00 -8.09 -20.96
C SER A 41 -11.26 -8.68 -22.16
N PHE A 42 -12.03 -9.10 -23.16
CA PHE A 42 -11.51 -9.69 -24.38
C PHE A 42 -11.98 -8.87 -25.57
N ILE A 43 -11.01 -8.30 -26.29
CA ILE A 43 -11.26 -7.42 -27.43
C ILE A 43 -10.53 -8.04 -28.63
N SER A 44 -11.28 -8.35 -29.68
CA SER A 44 -10.77 -8.81 -30.97
C SER A 44 -10.86 -7.70 -32.01
N VAL A 45 -9.85 -7.55 -32.85
CA VAL A 45 -9.87 -6.61 -34.00
C VAL A 45 -10.27 -7.39 -35.25
N GLU A 46 -11.46 -7.12 -35.78
CA GLU A 46 -11.95 -7.76 -37.01
C GLU A 46 -11.07 -7.35 -38.20
N GLY A 47 -10.58 -8.33 -38.95
CA GLY A 47 -9.65 -8.11 -40.07
C GLY A 47 -8.25 -7.64 -39.69
N GLY A 48 -7.94 -7.54 -38.38
CA GLY A 48 -6.64 -7.11 -37.89
C GLY A 48 -5.63 -8.26 -37.80
N GLY A 49 -4.41 -8.00 -38.24
CA GLY A 49 -3.29 -8.92 -38.19
C GLY A 49 -2.46 -8.88 -36.90
N HIS A 50 -1.42 -9.71 -36.84
CA HIS A 50 -0.48 -9.72 -35.72
C HIS A 50 0.23 -8.36 -35.59
N GLY A 51 -0.06 -7.63 -34.50
CA GLY A 51 0.54 -6.32 -34.24
C GLY A 51 -0.20 -5.12 -34.84
N ASP A 52 -1.34 -5.33 -35.52
CA ASP A 52 -2.15 -4.22 -36.06
C ASP A 52 -2.68 -3.28 -34.97
N PHE A 53 -2.85 -3.80 -33.76
CA PHE A 53 -3.22 -3.03 -32.59
C PHE A 53 -2.15 -1.99 -32.16
N LEU A 54 -0.89 -2.12 -32.62
CA LEU A 54 0.23 -1.20 -32.32
C LEU A 54 0.43 -0.10 -33.37
N LYS A 55 -0.34 -0.11 -34.46
CA LYS A 55 -0.20 0.90 -35.51
C LYS A 55 -0.69 2.27 -35.02
N ASP A 56 0.04 3.33 -35.36
CA ASP A 56 -0.34 4.71 -35.03
C ASP A 56 -1.74 5.03 -35.57
N GLY A 57 -2.60 5.54 -34.68
CA GLY A 57 -4.01 5.81 -34.98
C GLY A 57 -4.96 4.63 -34.79
N SER A 58 -4.47 3.48 -34.33
CA SER A 58 -5.33 2.37 -33.86
C SER A 58 -6.19 2.86 -32.68
N PRO A 59 -7.52 2.77 -32.76
CA PRO A 59 -8.41 3.14 -31.65
C PRO A 59 -8.22 2.23 -30.41
N TRP A 60 -7.46 1.13 -30.56
CA TRP A 60 -7.22 0.13 -29.53
C TRP A 60 -5.89 0.31 -28.79
N LEU A 61 -5.00 1.18 -29.30
CA LEU A 61 -3.70 1.46 -28.68
C LEU A 61 -3.88 2.01 -27.26
N ASP A 62 -4.83 2.92 -27.08
CA ASP A 62 -5.16 3.52 -25.77
C ASP A 62 -5.68 2.48 -24.78
N SER A 63 -6.55 1.56 -25.19
CA SER A 63 -7.02 0.48 -24.31
C SER A 63 -5.89 -0.50 -23.94
N MET A 64 -4.95 -0.78 -24.84
CA MET A 64 -3.82 -1.66 -24.52
C MET A 64 -2.84 -0.98 -23.55
N ILE A 65 -2.46 0.27 -23.82
CA ILE A 65 -1.54 1.04 -22.98
C ILE A 65 -2.16 1.33 -21.61
N ASN A 66 -3.39 1.85 -21.57
CA ASN A 66 -3.99 2.30 -20.31
C ASN A 66 -4.61 1.17 -19.48
N THR A 67 -5.03 0.06 -20.10
CA THR A 67 -5.69 -1.04 -19.35
C THR A 67 -4.75 -2.21 -19.10
N THR A 68 -3.91 -2.60 -20.05
CA THR A 68 -3.05 -3.79 -19.88
C THR A 68 -1.67 -3.41 -19.38
N LEU A 69 -1.00 -2.47 -20.05
CA LEU A 69 0.35 -2.08 -19.68
C LEU A 69 0.38 -1.28 -18.40
N LYS A 70 -0.50 -0.30 -18.20
CA LYS A 70 -0.53 0.50 -16.97
C LYS A 70 -0.76 -0.36 -15.74
N ASP A 71 -1.79 -1.22 -15.73
CA ASP A 71 -2.10 -2.03 -14.56
C ASP A 71 -1.02 -3.10 -14.30
N PHE A 72 -0.46 -3.69 -15.36
CA PHE A 72 0.67 -4.61 -15.24
C PHE A 72 1.94 -3.90 -14.74
N TYR A 73 2.26 -2.72 -15.27
CA TYR A 73 3.40 -1.92 -14.83
C TYR A 73 3.22 -1.42 -13.39
N ASP A 74 2.04 -0.95 -13.01
CA ASP A 74 1.74 -0.54 -11.63
C ASP A 74 1.88 -1.73 -10.67
N TYR A 75 1.50 -2.93 -11.08
CA TYR A 75 1.59 -4.14 -10.27
C TYR A 75 3.03 -4.71 -10.18
N VAL A 76 3.78 -4.71 -11.29
CA VAL A 76 5.12 -5.32 -11.37
C VAL A 76 6.23 -4.36 -10.95
N LEU A 77 6.12 -3.07 -11.26
CA LEU A 77 7.14 -2.06 -10.89
C LEU A 77 6.91 -1.43 -9.52
N CYS A 78 5.68 -1.43 -9.00
CA CYS A 78 5.35 -0.93 -7.67
C CYS A 78 4.76 -2.04 -6.77
N PRO A 79 5.49 -3.15 -6.50
CA PRO A 79 4.98 -4.23 -5.66
C PRO A 79 4.80 -3.84 -4.18
N GLU A 80 5.32 -2.68 -3.75
CA GLU A 80 5.21 -2.22 -2.37
C GLU A 80 4.33 -0.98 -2.26
N LYS A 81 3.02 -1.20 -2.16
CA LYS A 81 2.17 -0.25 -1.45
C LYS A 81 2.57 -0.30 0.03
N THR A 82 3.56 0.49 0.43
CA THR A 82 3.68 0.86 1.84
C THR A 82 2.42 1.66 2.15
N SER A 83 1.46 1.07 2.87
CA SER A 83 0.32 1.85 3.33
C SER A 83 0.83 2.85 4.36
N SER A 84 1.00 4.11 3.97
CA SER A 84 0.79 5.20 4.91
C SER A 84 -0.72 5.34 5.04
N TYR A 85 -1.28 4.78 6.10
CA TYR A 85 -2.56 5.31 6.57
C TYR A 85 -2.24 6.74 6.99
N ASP A 86 -2.84 7.74 6.33
CA ASP A 86 -3.06 9.00 6.99
C ASP A 86 -3.96 8.66 8.18
N VAL A 87 -3.34 8.44 9.34
CA VAL A 87 -4.06 8.37 10.60
C VAL A 87 -4.71 9.75 10.73
N SER A 88 -6.00 9.79 10.39
CA SER A 88 -6.86 10.95 10.51
C SER A 88 -6.48 11.71 11.77
N ASP A 89 -5.99 12.93 11.56
CA ASP A 89 -5.51 13.89 12.55
C ASP A 89 -5.43 13.34 13.99
N ASN A 90 -4.25 12.81 14.35
CA ASN A 90 -3.96 12.27 15.68
C ASN A 90 -4.57 13.20 16.74
N SER A 91 -5.59 12.71 17.44
CA SER A 91 -6.36 13.43 18.47
C SER A 91 -5.53 13.86 19.68
N ILE A 92 -4.22 13.63 19.65
CA ILE A 92 -3.27 13.92 20.71
C ILE A 92 -2.31 15.04 20.25
N SER A 93 -2.05 16.01 21.11
CA SER A 93 -1.04 17.05 20.95
C SER A 93 -0.11 17.05 22.16
N LEU A 94 1.15 17.44 21.95
CA LEU A 94 2.17 17.47 22.99
C LEU A 94 2.68 18.90 23.18
N ALA A 95 2.69 19.38 24.42
CA ALA A 95 3.20 20.71 24.76
C ALA A 95 3.97 20.71 26.09
N PRO A 96 5.03 21.50 26.25
CA PRO A 96 5.70 22.24 25.19
C PRO A 96 6.44 21.30 24.22
N ASN A 97 6.73 21.77 23.02
CA ASN A 97 7.65 21.12 22.09
C ASN A 97 8.38 22.21 21.30
N PRO A 98 9.71 22.39 21.47
CA PRO A 98 10.63 21.57 22.27
C PRO A 98 10.34 21.56 23.77
N ALA A 99 10.73 20.49 24.46
CA ALA A 99 10.44 20.23 25.87
C ALA A 99 11.71 20.06 26.70
N SER A 100 11.72 20.56 27.94
CA SER A 100 12.87 20.44 28.85
C SER A 100 12.58 19.43 29.96
N ASP A 101 11.67 19.73 30.89
CA ASP A 101 11.47 18.86 32.06
C ASP A 101 10.26 17.95 31.94
N TYR A 102 9.25 18.37 31.20
CA TYR A 102 7.98 17.66 31.07
C TYR A 102 7.33 17.91 29.71
N ILE A 103 6.40 17.01 29.35
CA ILE A 103 5.41 17.21 28.29
C ILE A 103 4.02 16.96 28.85
N GLU A 104 3.04 17.71 28.36
CA GLU A 104 1.63 17.52 28.62
C GLU A 104 0.97 16.94 27.37
N VAL A 105 0.18 15.89 27.59
CA VAL A 105 -0.59 15.23 26.54
C VAL A 105 -1.99 15.84 26.52
N LEU A 106 -2.33 16.50 25.41
CA LEU A 106 -3.65 17.08 25.14
C LEU A 106 -4.41 16.15 24.21
N TYR A 107 -5.53 15.55 24.64
CA TYR A 107 -6.29 14.67 23.76
C TYR A 107 -7.80 14.75 23.96
N SER A 108 -8.58 14.49 22.92
CA SER A 108 -10.04 14.74 22.96
C SER A 108 -10.83 13.79 23.87
N ASP A 109 -10.31 12.62 24.20
CA ASP A 109 -10.97 11.63 25.07
C ASP A 109 -10.33 11.51 26.47
N PHE A 110 -10.24 12.64 27.18
CA PHE A 110 -9.66 12.68 28.53
C PHE A 110 -10.40 11.83 29.58
N ASN A 111 -11.55 11.24 29.30
CA ASN A 111 -12.35 10.55 30.31
C ASN A 111 -11.75 9.21 30.77
N ASN A 112 -10.78 8.68 30.03
CA ASN A 112 -10.19 7.36 30.29
C ASN A 112 -8.69 7.46 30.54
N ASN A 113 -8.19 6.58 31.42
CA ASN A 113 -6.76 6.41 31.63
C ASN A 113 -6.11 5.81 30.38
N ALA A 114 -4.84 6.16 30.16
CA ALA A 114 -4.04 5.63 29.07
C ALA A 114 -2.57 5.52 29.50
N ASP A 115 -1.82 4.65 28.85
CA ASP A 115 -0.38 4.54 29.03
C ASP A 115 0.33 5.34 27.95
N ALA A 116 1.23 6.24 28.37
CA ALA A 116 2.14 6.95 27.50
C ALA A 116 3.46 6.21 27.43
N LEU A 117 3.80 5.73 26.24
CA LEU A 117 5.01 4.99 25.94
C LEU A 117 5.95 5.89 25.13
N VAL A 118 7.13 6.18 25.66
CA VAL A 118 8.12 7.05 25.01
C VAL A 118 9.25 6.20 24.46
N TYR A 119 9.52 6.36 23.17
CA TYR A 119 10.53 5.63 22.43
C TYR A 119 11.61 6.59 21.92
N GLY A 120 12.87 6.18 22.02
CA GLY A 120 13.98 6.87 21.36
C GLY A 120 14.02 6.61 19.85
N LEU A 121 14.95 7.25 19.14
CA LEU A 121 15.13 7.13 17.69
C LEU A 121 15.29 5.70 17.17
N THR A 122 15.89 4.81 17.96
CA THR A 122 16.09 3.40 17.58
C THR A 122 14.86 2.52 17.86
N GLY A 123 13.74 3.11 18.33
CA GLY A 123 12.56 2.37 18.77
C GLY A 123 12.68 1.74 20.16
N LYS A 124 13.77 1.99 20.90
CA LYS A 124 13.92 1.54 22.29
C LYS A 124 12.92 2.29 23.17
N LEU A 125 12.12 1.54 23.95
CA LEU A 125 11.26 2.11 24.99
C LEU A 125 12.16 2.70 26.10
N VAL A 126 12.04 4.01 26.32
CA VAL A 126 12.86 4.75 27.30
C VAL A 126 12.04 5.21 28.50
N LYS A 127 10.72 5.37 28.34
CA LYS A 127 9.84 5.75 29.44
C LYS A 127 8.43 5.20 29.27
N THR A 128 7.77 4.97 30.39
CA THR A 128 6.36 4.60 30.45
C THR A 128 5.73 5.32 31.62
N GLN A 129 4.56 5.90 31.41
CA GLN A 129 3.79 6.55 32.46
C GLN A 129 2.30 6.40 32.18
N ASN A 130 1.54 6.02 33.21
CA ASN A 130 0.09 6.06 33.16
C ASN A 130 -0.38 7.52 33.27
N ILE A 131 -1.24 7.95 32.36
CA ILE A 131 -1.87 9.26 32.36
C ILE A 131 -3.37 9.13 32.59
N SER A 132 -3.95 10.16 33.20
CA SER A 132 -5.37 10.26 33.53
C SER A 132 -5.85 11.68 33.25
N PRO A 133 -7.18 11.93 33.22
CA PRO A 133 -7.74 13.28 33.10
C PRO A 133 -7.18 14.29 34.13
N LYS A 134 -6.77 13.82 35.31
CA LYS A 134 -6.21 14.68 36.38
C LYS A 134 -4.68 14.79 36.33
N ASN A 135 -4.02 13.93 35.57
CA ASN A 135 -2.57 13.86 35.47
C ASN A 135 -2.16 13.43 34.06
N ASN A 136 -2.01 14.42 33.18
CA ASN A 136 -1.60 14.25 31.79
C ASN A 136 -0.17 14.75 31.53
N ARG A 137 0.58 15.04 32.60
CA ARG A 137 1.97 15.51 32.53
C ARG A 137 2.93 14.34 32.69
N ILE A 138 3.84 14.21 31.72
CA ILE A 138 4.89 13.20 31.72
C ILE A 138 6.21 13.90 32.00
N GLN A 139 6.90 13.49 33.06
CA GLN A 139 8.24 13.99 33.36
C GLN A 139 9.23 13.37 32.37
N ILE A 140 10.15 14.15 31.82
CA ILE A 140 11.18 13.71 30.85
C ILE A 140 12.57 14.27 31.18
N SER A 141 12.76 14.88 32.35
CA SER A 141 14.06 15.40 32.78
C SER A 141 15.15 14.33 32.92
N ASP A 142 14.74 13.07 33.08
CA ASP A 142 15.58 11.88 33.23
C ASP A 142 16.00 11.22 31.89
N ILE A 143 15.45 11.67 30.75
CA ILE A 143 15.85 11.15 29.44
C ILE A 143 16.81 12.11 28.71
N PRO A 144 17.81 11.60 27.95
CA PRO A 144 18.77 12.44 27.24
C PRO A 144 18.13 13.40 26.22
N ILE A 145 18.84 14.48 25.89
CA ILE A 145 18.49 15.39 24.78
C ILE A 145 18.38 14.60 23.48
N GLY A 146 17.32 14.84 22.70
CA GLY A 146 17.11 14.14 21.44
C GLY A 146 15.68 14.15 20.94
N LEU A 147 15.44 13.36 19.91
CA LEU A 147 14.13 13.19 19.27
C LEU A 147 13.46 11.92 19.77
N TYR A 148 12.19 12.04 20.14
CA TYR A 148 11.42 10.95 20.72
C TYR A 148 10.05 10.81 20.05
N THR A 149 9.51 9.61 20.14
CA THR A 149 8.14 9.28 19.74
C THR A 149 7.35 8.87 20.97
N LEU A 150 6.25 9.55 21.25
CA LEU A 150 5.26 9.16 22.24
C LEU A 150 4.12 8.42 21.54
N LYS A 151 3.79 7.24 22.05
CA LYS A 151 2.60 6.46 21.70
C LYS A 151 1.67 6.45 22.90
N LEU A 152 0.41 6.82 22.69
CA LEU A 152 -0.62 6.76 23.70
C LEU A 152 -1.53 5.55 23.45
N ILE A 153 -1.68 4.68 24.44
CA ILE A 153 -2.43 3.42 24.33
C ILE A 153 -3.39 3.24 25.51
N ARG A 154 -4.61 2.77 25.25
CA ARG A 154 -5.55 2.40 26.31
C ARG A 154 -5.21 1.04 26.92
N PRO A 155 -5.75 0.73 28.12
CA PRO A 155 -5.60 -0.60 28.74
C PRO A 155 -6.09 -1.77 27.86
N ASP A 156 -7.04 -1.53 26.96
CA ASP A 156 -7.54 -2.52 26.00
C ASP A 156 -6.64 -2.74 24.77
N GLY A 157 -5.52 -2.00 24.68
CA GLY A 157 -4.58 -2.06 23.56
C GLY A 157 -4.86 -1.07 22.43
N THR A 158 -5.96 -0.31 22.49
CA THR A 158 -6.31 0.69 21.45
C THR A 158 -5.29 1.82 21.43
N ILE A 159 -4.72 2.11 20.26
CA ILE A 159 -3.80 3.23 20.07
C ILE A 159 -4.62 4.51 19.88
N LEU A 160 -4.45 5.46 20.79
CA LEU A 160 -5.13 6.77 20.73
C LEU A 160 -4.41 7.76 19.83
N GLY A 161 -3.08 7.65 19.74
CA GLY A 161 -2.31 8.45 18.82
C GLY A 161 -0.81 8.29 19.00
N ILE A 162 -0.07 8.83 18.04
CA ILE A 162 1.39 8.83 18.02
C ILE A 162 1.88 10.24 17.68
N LYS A 163 2.72 10.83 18.52
CA LYS A 163 3.33 12.15 18.27
C LYS A 163 4.81 12.14 18.57
N ARG A 164 5.55 12.96 17.82
CA ARG A 164 6.98 13.17 18.01
C ARG A 164 7.22 14.46 18.79
N PHE A 165 8.24 14.49 19.63
CA PHE A 165 8.67 15.68 20.34
C PHE A 165 10.20 15.73 20.45
N VAL A 166 10.74 16.94 20.65
CA VAL A 166 12.16 17.19 20.84
C VAL A 166 12.41 17.51 22.31
N LYS A 167 13.30 16.73 22.96
CA LYS A 167 13.85 17.03 24.29
C LYS A 167 15.08 17.93 24.14
N GLN A 168 15.13 19.01 24.92
CA GLN A 168 16.25 19.96 25.05
C GLN A 168 16.83 19.95 26.44
#